data_AF-A0A1F9PGX0-F1
#
_entry.id   AF-A0A1F9PGX0-F1
#
_cell.length_a   1.000
_cell.length_b   1.000
_cell.length_c   1.000
_cell.angle_alpha   90.00
_cell.angle_beta   90.00
_cell.angle_gamma   90.00
#
_symmetry.space_group_name_H-M   'P 1'
#
loop_
_entity.id
_entity.type
_entity.pdbx_description
1 polymer ?
#
loop_
_entity_poly.entity_id
_entity_poly.type
_entity_poly.pdbx_seq_one_letter_code
_entity_poly.pdbx_strand_id
1 'polypeptide(L)'
;MVKTAFRKALTEEGVGAKTAVGYGLFDLPKGEMAKTVREAAEKKDLVNSTSDNSTESFSTPPTPLPEPKKAPEPEIWEKVILSYAPNTQTISASKEGKTATTKNEKNKEKNIVPEPLLEKMMKKKKTVTVTLKAELIGGNAYRITEIKE
;
A
#
# COMPACT_ATOMS: atom_id res chain seq x y z
N MET A 1 -33.63 14.97 9.02
CA MET A 1 -32.82 16.04 8.39
C MET A 1 -31.32 15.79 8.48
N VAL A 2 -30.77 15.48 9.67
CA VAL A 2 -29.31 15.30 9.89
C VAL A 2 -28.69 14.20 9.03
N LYS A 3 -29.37 13.05 8.84
CA LYS A 3 -28.84 11.94 8.03
C LYS A 3 -28.56 12.32 6.58
N THR A 4 -29.41 13.17 5.99
CA THR A 4 -29.25 13.64 4.61
C THR A 4 -28.09 14.63 4.49
N ALA A 5 -27.99 15.56 5.45
CA ALA A 5 -26.90 16.53 5.51
C ALA A 5 -25.54 15.84 5.74
N PHE A 6 -25.50 14.85 6.62
CA PHE A 6 -24.29 14.08 6.91
C PHE A 6 -23.84 13.25 5.70
N ARG A 7 -24.80 12.66 4.98
CA ARG A 7 -24.51 11.94 3.75
C ARG A 7 -23.88 12.86 2.71
N LYS A 8 -24.47 14.03 2.47
CA LYS A 8 -23.90 15.04 1.57
C LYS A 8 -22.52 15.49 2.01
N ALA A 9 -22.32 15.74 3.30
CA ALA A 9 -21.00 16.11 3.81
C ALA A 9 -19.94 15.04 3.54
N LEU A 10 -20.29 13.75 3.63
CA LEU A 10 -19.34 12.66 3.36
C LEU A 10 -19.13 12.38 1.87
N THR A 11 -20.16 12.54 1.03
CA THR A 11 -20.10 12.18 -0.39
C THR A 11 -19.70 13.35 -1.30
N GLU A 12 -20.00 14.59 -0.91
CA GLU A 12 -19.85 15.78 -1.76
C GLU A 12 -18.78 16.75 -1.20
N GLU A 13 -18.76 16.99 0.11
CA GLU A 13 -17.82 17.96 0.73
C GLU A 13 -16.50 17.31 1.19
N GLY A 14 -16.58 16.04 1.61
CA GLY A 14 -15.47 15.28 2.15
C GLY A 14 -15.09 15.69 3.59
N VAL A 15 -14.32 14.84 4.26
CA VAL A 15 -13.89 15.08 5.66
C VAL A 15 -12.39 14.92 5.80
N GLY A 16 -11.76 15.85 6.52
CA GLY A 16 -10.33 15.84 6.83
C GLY A 16 -9.55 16.92 6.09
N ALA A 17 -8.23 16.72 5.96
CA ALA A 17 -7.36 17.67 5.26
C ALA A 17 -7.39 17.42 3.73
N LYS A 18 -7.21 18.48 2.94
CA LYS A 18 -7.10 18.43 1.47
C LYS A 18 -8.36 17.98 0.72
N THR A 19 -9.54 18.24 1.28
CA THR A 19 -10.83 17.97 0.60
C THR A 19 -10.97 18.69 -0.74
N ALA A 20 -10.36 19.87 -0.88
CA ALA A 20 -10.30 20.62 -2.14
C ALA A 20 -9.60 19.87 -3.29
N VAL A 21 -8.80 18.84 -2.99
CA VAL A 21 -8.14 17.97 -3.98
C VAL A 21 -8.89 16.63 -4.11
N GLY A 22 -10.09 16.53 -3.57
CA GLY A 22 -10.96 15.34 -3.62
C GLY A 22 -10.66 14.27 -2.56
N TYR A 23 -9.79 14.54 -1.58
CA TYR A 23 -9.56 13.61 -0.46
C TYR A 23 -10.73 13.62 0.52
N GLY A 24 -10.98 12.48 1.17
CA GLY A 24 -11.97 12.39 2.24
C GLY A 24 -13.42 12.29 1.78
N LEU A 25 -13.67 12.09 0.48
CA LEU A 25 -14.98 11.75 -0.07
C LEU A 25 -15.24 10.25 0.09
N PHE A 26 -16.46 9.90 0.51
CA PHE A 26 -16.90 8.52 0.72
C PHE A 26 -17.99 8.17 -0.28
N ASP A 27 -17.84 7.04 -0.97
CA ASP A 27 -18.88 6.53 -1.86
C ASP A 27 -19.83 5.63 -1.06
N LEU A 28 -20.99 6.20 -0.71
CA LEU A 28 -21.99 5.54 0.12
C LEU A 28 -23.10 4.96 -0.77
N PRO A 29 -23.32 3.63 -0.79
CA PRO A 29 -24.32 3.00 -1.65
C PRO A 29 -25.71 3.60 -1.41
N LYS A 30 -26.35 4.08 -2.48
CA LYS A 30 -27.69 4.69 -2.45
C LYS A 30 -28.76 3.60 -2.37
N GLY A 31 -28.97 3.07 -1.18
CA GLY A 31 -30.11 2.21 -0.91
C GLY A 31 -29.92 1.35 0.33
N GLU A 32 -30.85 1.51 1.27
CA GLU A 32 -31.17 0.62 2.40
C GLU A 32 -30.23 0.50 3.60
N MET A 33 -30.89 0.49 4.76
CA MET A 33 -30.40 0.71 6.12
C MET A 33 -29.52 -0.44 6.62
N ALA A 34 -28.36 -0.14 7.20
CA ALA A 34 -28.15 -0.13 8.65
C ALA A 34 -28.63 -1.39 9.39
N LYS A 35 -27.77 -2.41 9.41
CA LYS A 35 -27.52 -3.43 10.44
C LYS A 35 -26.28 -4.16 9.90
N THR A 36 -25.10 -4.14 10.50
CA THR A 36 -24.78 -4.72 11.79
C THR A 36 -23.33 -4.36 12.10
N VAL A 37 -23.08 -3.60 13.17
CA VAL A 37 -21.78 -3.65 13.86
C VAL A 37 -22.10 -3.86 15.33
N ARG A 38 -22.27 -5.14 15.70
CA ARG A 38 -22.10 -5.69 17.06
C ARG A 38 -22.37 -7.20 17.00
N GLU A 39 -21.28 -7.95 16.77
CA GLU A 39 -21.03 -9.39 17.00
C GLU A 39 -19.92 -9.74 16.00
N ALA A 40 -18.63 -9.67 16.33
CA ALA A 40 -17.90 -10.55 17.24
C ALA A 40 -18.26 -12.03 17.04
N ALA A 41 -17.27 -12.75 16.49
CA ALA A 41 -17.07 -14.19 16.51
C ALA A 41 -17.75 -15.06 15.43
N GLU A 42 -16.86 -15.68 14.64
CA GLU A 42 -16.84 -17.13 14.35
C GLU A 42 -17.23 -17.60 12.93
N LYS A 43 -16.26 -18.34 12.35
CA LYS A 43 -16.30 -19.26 11.19
C LYS A 43 -16.42 -18.63 9.79
N LYS A 44 -15.37 -18.70 8.96
CA LYS A 44 -14.90 -19.84 8.13
C LYS A 44 -15.91 -20.26 7.04
N ASP A 45 -15.34 -20.38 5.85
CA ASP A 45 -15.81 -21.11 4.66
C ASP A 45 -16.81 -20.41 3.71
N LEU A 46 -16.24 -20.06 2.54
CA LEU A 46 -16.63 -20.58 1.23
C LEU A 46 -18.05 -20.28 0.69
N VAL A 47 -18.04 -19.36 -0.30
CA VAL A 47 -18.67 -19.44 -1.63
C VAL A 47 -20.21 -19.48 -1.76
N ASN A 48 -20.66 -18.50 -2.56
CA ASN A 48 -21.51 -18.63 -3.74
C ASN A 48 -22.95 -18.06 -3.68
N SER A 49 -23.28 -17.49 -4.83
CA SER A 49 -24.61 -17.38 -5.46
C SER A 49 -25.38 -16.08 -5.20
N THR A 50 -26.13 -15.45 -6.10
CA THR A 50 -26.34 -15.40 -7.57
C THR A 50 -27.40 -14.30 -7.77
N SER A 51 -27.61 -13.84 -9.03
CA SER A 51 -28.86 -13.26 -9.57
C SER A 51 -29.03 -11.73 -9.41
N ASP A 52 -29.44 -10.92 -10.40
CA ASP A 52 -29.84 -11.10 -11.80
C ASP A 52 -29.97 -9.69 -12.45
N ASN A 53 -30.24 -9.67 -13.75
CA ASN A 53 -31.03 -8.68 -14.49
C ASN A 53 -30.33 -7.69 -15.46
N SER A 54 -30.29 -8.12 -16.72
CA SER A 54 -30.84 -7.50 -17.94
C SER A 54 -30.38 -6.14 -18.48
N THR A 55 -29.91 -6.23 -19.74
CA THR A 55 -30.26 -5.38 -20.90
C THR A 55 -29.78 -3.93 -20.90
N GLU A 56 -28.76 -3.65 -21.72
CA GLU A 56 -28.91 -2.79 -22.92
C GLU A 56 -27.63 -2.83 -23.76
N SER A 57 -27.77 -3.29 -25.00
CA SER A 57 -26.75 -3.24 -26.04
C SER A 57 -26.55 -1.79 -26.48
N PHE A 58 -25.39 -1.21 -26.15
CA PHE A 58 -24.85 -0.06 -26.87
C PHE A 58 -23.53 -0.46 -27.50
N SER A 59 -23.56 -0.64 -28.83
CA SER A 59 -22.35 -0.65 -29.67
C SER A 59 -21.69 0.72 -29.57
N THR A 60 -20.71 0.83 -28.67
CA THR A 60 -19.71 1.89 -28.72
C THR A 60 -18.39 1.32 -29.25
N PRO A 61 -17.67 2.06 -30.12
CA PRO A 61 -16.46 1.59 -30.79
C PRO A 61 -15.39 1.15 -29.77
N PRO A 62 -14.50 0.22 -30.12
CA PRO A 62 -13.47 -0.31 -29.21
C PRO A 62 -12.56 0.84 -28.78
N THR A 63 -12.87 1.39 -27.61
CA THR A 63 -12.03 2.34 -26.90
C THR A 63 -10.85 1.53 -26.39
N PRO A 64 -9.59 1.94 -26.66
CA PRO A 64 -8.41 1.19 -26.22
C PRO A 64 -8.49 0.98 -24.72
N LEU A 65 -8.33 -0.27 -24.29
CA LEU A 65 -8.21 -0.66 -22.90
C LEU A 65 -7.32 0.35 -22.16
N PRO A 66 -7.75 0.91 -21.02
CA PRO A 66 -6.82 1.63 -20.16
C PRO A 66 -5.74 0.63 -19.77
N GLU A 67 -4.52 0.86 -20.26
CA GLU A 67 -3.35 0.09 -19.85
C GLU A 67 -3.34 0.02 -18.32
N PRO A 68 -3.11 -1.17 -17.73
CA PRO A 68 -3.04 -1.29 -16.28
C PRO A 68 -2.02 -0.28 -15.78
N LYS A 69 -2.45 0.65 -14.92
CA LYS A 69 -1.61 1.66 -14.27
C LYS A 69 -0.28 1.02 -13.93
N LYS A 70 0.76 1.38 -14.69
CA LYS A 70 2.11 0.86 -14.54
C LYS A 70 2.49 1.02 -13.08
N ALA A 71 2.60 -0.10 -12.36
CA ALA A 71 3.11 -0.08 -10.99
C ALA A 71 4.43 0.70 -11.01
N PRO A 72 4.70 1.57 -10.02
CA PRO A 72 5.92 2.37 -9.98
C PRO A 72 7.12 1.44 -10.24
N GLU A 73 7.84 1.73 -11.32
CA GLU A 73 8.88 0.85 -11.81
C GLU A 73 9.94 0.73 -10.68
N PRO A 74 10.17 -0.48 -10.14
CA PRO A 74 11.05 -0.64 -8.99
C PRO A 74 12.47 -0.25 -9.39
N GLU A 75 13.02 0.75 -8.71
CA GLU A 75 14.37 1.27 -8.97
C GLU A 75 15.39 0.31 -8.37
N ILE A 76 16.23 -0.29 -9.23
CA ILE A 76 17.28 -1.21 -8.78
C ILE A 76 18.46 -0.38 -8.34
N TRP A 77 18.80 -0.45 -7.06
CA TRP A 77 19.96 0.19 -6.51
C TRP A 77 21.11 -0.79 -6.33
N GLU A 78 22.06 -0.74 -7.25
CA GLU A 78 23.30 -1.50 -7.13
C GLU A 78 24.29 -0.84 -6.15
N LYS A 79 25.00 -1.68 -5.40
CA LYS A 79 26.10 -1.31 -4.49
C LYS A 79 25.73 -0.23 -3.45
N VAL A 80 24.59 -0.39 -2.79
CA VAL A 80 24.14 0.56 -1.77
C VAL A 80 24.57 0.15 -0.39
N ILE A 81 25.00 1.17 0.36
CA ILE A 81 25.27 1.07 1.78
C ILE A 81 23.94 0.95 2.52
N LEU A 82 23.70 -0.22 3.09
CA LEU A 82 22.65 -0.41 4.08
C LEU A 82 23.14 0.04 5.46
N SER A 83 22.23 0.63 6.22
CA SER A 83 22.39 0.97 7.63
C SER A 83 21.22 0.40 8.43
N TYR A 84 21.52 -0.21 9.57
CA TYR A 84 20.52 -0.82 10.44
C TYR A 84 20.48 -0.09 11.78
N ALA A 85 19.29 0.39 12.16
CA ALA A 85 19.02 0.99 13.45
C ALA A 85 18.41 -0.06 14.39
N PRO A 86 19.15 -0.59 15.38
CA PRO A 86 18.65 -1.64 16.29
C PRO A 86 17.49 -1.16 17.17
N ASN A 87 17.47 0.12 17.54
CA ASN A 87 16.43 0.70 18.40
C ASN A 87 15.04 0.66 17.74
N THR A 88 14.96 0.91 16.43
CA THR A 88 13.70 1.00 15.67
C THR A 88 13.50 -0.18 14.73
N GLN A 89 14.44 -1.13 14.74
CA GLN A 89 14.52 -2.26 13.79
C GLN A 89 14.36 -1.81 12.33
N THR A 90 14.79 -0.59 12.03
CA THR A 90 14.62 0.01 10.71
C THR A 90 15.91 -0.13 9.92
N ILE A 91 15.77 -0.59 8.69
CA ILE A 91 16.84 -0.66 7.71
C ILE A 91 16.66 0.51 6.77
N SER A 92 17.72 1.27 6.61
CA SER A 92 17.77 2.41 5.72
C SER A 92 18.89 2.22 4.72
N ALA A 93 18.66 2.63 3.49
CA ALA A 93 19.62 2.64 2.41
C ALA A 93 19.61 4.05 1.81
N SER A 94 20.78 4.58 1.45
CA SER A 94 20.87 5.89 0.82
C SER A 94 21.73 5.83 -0.43
N LYS A 95 21.21 6.32 -1.55
CA LYS A 95 21.92 6.41 -2.83
C LYS A 95 21.62 7.76 -3.49
N GLU A 96 22.66 8.53 -3.80
CA GLU A 96 22.55 9.79 -4.58
C GLU A 96 21.46 10.77 -4.09
N GLY A 97 21.32 10.93 -2.76
CA GLY A 97 20.32 11.82 -2.15
C GLY A 97 18.92 11.22 -2.00
N LYS A 98 18.71 9.98 -2.47
CA LYS A 98 17.49 9.20 -2.27
C LYS A 98 17.64 8.31 -1.04
N THR A 99 16.58 8.18 -0.25
CA THR A 99 16.58 7.33 0.95
C THR A 99 15.50 6.26 0.84
N ALA A 100 15.91 4.99 0.88
CA ALA A 100 15.01 3.86 0.98
C ALA A 100 14.94 3.39 2.43
N THR A 101 13.73 3.19 2.96
CA THR A 101 13.55 2.66 4.32
C THR A 101 12.63 1.45 4.31
N THR A 102 12.93 0.50 5.17
CA THR A 102 12.04 -0.63 5.45
C THR A 102 12.15 -1.01 6.91
N LYS A 103 11.04 -1.44 7.50
CA LYS A 103 11.04 -2.00 8.85
C LYS A 103 11.30 -3.49 8.74
N ASN A 104 12.25 -3.98 9.53
CA ASN A 104 12.44 -5.40 9.69
C ASN A 104 11.29 -5.93 10.57
N GLU A 105 10.32 -6.58 9.95
CA GLU A 105 9.23 -7.24 10.65
C GLU A 105 9.71 -8.64 11.07
N LYS A 106 9.61 -8.97 12.36
CA LYS A 106 10.00 -10.30 12.90
C LYS A 106 9.23 -11.47 12.27
N ASN A 107 8.18 -11.19 11.51
CA ASN A 107 7.39 -12.20 10.81
C ASN A 107 8.12 -12.61 9.52
N LYS A 108 8.66 -13.83 9.53
CA LYS A 108 9.47 -14.43 8.45
C LYS A 108 8.81 -14.38 7.07
N GLU A 109 7.47 -14.32 7.02
CA GLU A 109 6.68 -14.28 5.78
C GLU A 109 6.60 -12.91 5.11
N LYS A 110 6.95 -11.83 5.81
CA LYS A 110 6.99 -10.45 5.26
C LYS A 110 8.37 -9.82 5.29
N ASN A 111 9.38 -10.59 5.72
CA ASN A 111 10.72 -10.05 5.86
C ASN A 111 11.41 -9.96 4.50
N ILE A 112 11.45 -8.74 3.97
CA ILE A 112 12.15 -8.38 2.73
C ILE A 112 13.68 -8.43 2.93
N VAL A 113 14.14 -8.42 4.19
CA VAL A 113 15.56 -8.40 4.53
C VAL A 113 15.99 -9.78 5.02
N PRO A 114 16.97 -10.42 4.38
CA PRO A 114 17.50 -11.67 4.88
C PRO A 114 18.18 -11.49 6.25
N GLU A 115 17.82 -12.34 7.21
CA GLU A 115 18.48 -12.44 8.54
C GLU A 115 20.01 -12.48 8.49
N PRO A 116 20.69 -13.25 7.61
CA PRO A 116 22.16 -13.28 7.59
C PRO A 116 22.78 -11.92 7.27
N LEU A 117 22.09 -11.08 6.50
CA LEU A 117 22.54 -9.73 6.16
C LEU A 117 22.38 -8.80 7.36
N LEU A 118 21.25 -8.89 8.06
CA LEU A 118 21.02 -8.15 9.29
C LEU A 118 22.07 -8.50 10.35
N GLU A 119 22.39 -9.78 10.50
CA GLU A 119 23.35 -10.24 11.49
C GLU A 119 24.76 -9.71 11.19
N LYS A 120 25.16 -9.63 9.91
CA LYS A 120 26.42 -8.98 9.49
C LYS A 120 26.44 -7.49 9.86
N MET A 121 25.32 -6.79 9.71
CA MET A 121 25.19 -5.38 10.05
C MET A 121 25.20 -5.13 11.57
N MET A 122 24.52 -5.99 12.34
CA MET A 122 24.46 -5.92 13.80
C MET A 122 25.80 -6.28 14.46
N LYS A 123 26.46 -7.37 14.03
CA LYS A 123 27.68 -7.87 14.68
C LYS A 123 28.90 -7.00 14.44
N LYS A 124 28.98 -6.29 13.30
CA LYS A 124 30.17 -5.51 12.94
C LYS A 124 29.98 -4.00 12.95
N LYS A 125 28.77 -3.46 13.20
CA LYS A 125 28.45 -2.03 12.93
C LYS A 125 28.96 -1.59 11.54
N LYS A 126 29.03 -2.52 10.59
CA LYS A 126 29.58 -2.27 9.26
C LYS A 126 28.44 -2.21 8.29
N THR A 127 28.42 -1.10 7.57
CA THR A 127 27.65 -0.89 6.36
C THR A 127 27.89 -2.06 5.40
N VAL A 128 26.81 -2.74 5.01
CA VAL A 128 26.88 -3.83 4.03
C VAL A 128 26.48 -3.25 2.68
N THR A 129 27.31 -3.51 1.67
CA THR A 129 27.06 -3.10 0.30
C THR A 129 26.27 -4.19 -0.40
N VAL A 130 25.04 -3.90 -0.80
CA VAL A 130 24.19 -4.87 -1.50
C VAL A 130 23.42 -4.25 -2.66
N THR A 131 22.81 -5.10 -3.48
CA THR A 131 21.90 -4.69 -4.53
C THR A 131 20.47 -4.84 -4.02
N LEU A 132 19.70 -3.76 -4.00
CA LEU A 132 18.32 -3.79 -3.52
C LEU A 132 17.37 -3.17 -4.54
N LYS A 133 16.12 -3.61 -4.53
CA LYS A 133 15.03 -2.99 -5.28
C LYS A 133 14.28 -2.05 -4.35
N ALA A 134 14.12 -0.82 -4.82
CA ALA A 134 13.48 0.26 -4.09
C ALA A 134 12.29 0.78 -4.90
N GLU A 135 11.09 0.71 -4.33
CA GLU A 135 9.87 1.27 -4.92
C GLU A 135 9.70 2.71 -4.44
N LEU A 136 9.49 3.65 -5.35
CA LEU A 136 9.27 5.04 -4.98
C LEU A 136 7.91 5.18 -4.28
N ILE A 137 7.92 5.62 -3.01
CA ILE A 137 6.66 5.89 -2.27
C ILE A 137 6.23 7.34 -2.48
N GLY A 138 7.19 8.26 -2.65
CA GLY A 138 6.92 9.67 -2.94
C GLY A 138 8.13 10.58 -2.63
N GLY A 139 8.31 11.62 -3.45
CA GLY A 139 9.44 12.55 -3.32
C GLY A 139 10.79 11.83 -3.46
N ASN A 140 11.62 11.88 -2.42
CA ASN A 140 12.92 11.17 -2.34
C ASN A 140 12.88 9.95 -1.40
N ALA A 141 11.68 9.54 -0.96
CA ALA A 141 11.48 8.42 -0.06
C ALA A 141 11.10 7.16 -0.84
N TYR A 142 11.87 6.10 -0.62
CA TYR A 142 11.70 4.82 -1.28
C TYR A 142 11.41 3.72 -0.25
N ARG A 143 10.71 2.67 -0.68
CA ARG A 143 10.49 1.44 0.07
C ARG A 143 11.40 0.37 -0.46
N ILE A 144 12.14 -0.32 0.42
CA ILE A 144 12.90 -1.49 -0.03
C ILE A 144 11.91 -2.65 -0.22
N THR A 145 11.83 -3.20 -1.43
CA THR A 145 10.94 -4.31 -1.81
C THR A 145 11.67 -5.64 -1.96
N GLU A 146 12.96 -5.61 -2.30
CA GLU A 146 13.79 -6.82 -2.43
C GLU A 146 15.25 -6.48 -2.08
N ILE A 147 15.97 -7.39 -1.42
CA ILE A 147 17.40 -7.25 -1.16
C ILE A 147 18.12 -8.50 -1.69
N LYS A 148 19.14 -8.30 -2.53
CA LYS A 148 20.02 -9.34 -3.07
C LYS A 148 21.46 -9.09 -2.60
N GLU A 149 22.06 -10.12 -2.02
CA GLU A 149 23.49 -10.17 -1.69
C GLU A 149 24.28 -10.78 -2.85
#